data_AF-A0A954UW97-F1
#
_entry.id   AF-A0A954UW97-F1
#
_cell.length_a   1.000
_cell.length_b   1.000
_cell.length_c   1.000
_cell.angle_alpha   90.00
_cell.angle_beta   90.00
_cell.angle_gamma   90.00
#
_symmetry.space_group_name_H-M   'P 1'
#
loop_
_entity.id
_entity.type
_entity.pdbx_description
1 polymer ?
#
loop_
_entity_poly.entity_id
_entity_poly.type
_entity_poly.pdbx_seq_one_letter_code
_entity_poly.pdbx_strand_id
1 'polypeptide(L)'
;PDPDRQQLMNIGRQHFPAGNTERMGKIADIVLRLGKTARDQRRRPPGASEFLDAIRACESLDVQVSDEPGSVWSSLERAVIHKDTRS
;
A
#
# COMPACT_ATOMS: atom_id res chain seq x y z
N PRO A 1 11.41 5.45 -12.99
CA PRO A 1 10.80 4.11 -13.13
C PRO A 1 9.87 3.85 -11.94
N ASP A 2 8.65 3.41 -12.20
CA ASP A 2 7.73 3.03 -11.13
C ASP A 2 8.21 1.73 -10.48
N PRO A 3 8.17 1.61 -9.15
CA PRO A 3 8.69 0.43 -8.48
C PRO A 3 7.84 -0.80 -8.80
N ASP A 4 8.49 -1.88 -9.22
CA ASP A 4 7.86 -3.19 -9.33
C ASP A 4 7.64 -3.84 -7.94
N ARG A 5 7.00 -5.00 -7.93
CA ARG A 5 6.71 -5.73 -6.69
C ARG A 5 7.96 -6.01 -5.86
N GLN A 6 9.04 -6.44 -6.51
CA GLN A 6 10.27 -6.81 -5.83
C GLN A 6 10.97 -5.58 -5.25
N GLN A 7 10.94 -4.46 -5.97
CA GLN A 7 11.43 -3.17 -5.49
C GLN A 7 10.64 -2.69 -4.27
N LEU A 8 9.30 -2.76 -4.31
CA LEU A 8 8.45 -2.44 -3.14
C LEU A 8 8.78 -3.34 -1.94
N MET A 9 8.90 -4.66 -2.14
CA MET A 9 9.26 -5.59 -1.08
C MET A 9 10.64 -5.31 -0.48
N ASN A 10 11.63 -4.96 -1.31
CA ASN A 10 12.97 -4.61 -0.85
C ASN A 10 12.95 -3.33 0.00
N ILE A 11 12.23 -2.30 -0.47
CA ILE A 11 12.02 -1.05 0.29
C ILE A 11 11.32 -1.36 1.62
N GLY A 12 10.24 -2.15 1.60
CA GLY A 12 9.49 -2.52 2.80
C GLY A 12 10.36 -3.21 3.85
N ARG A 13 11.20 -4.16 3.43
CA ARG A 13 12.14 -4.86 4.33
C ARG A 13 13.24 -3.97 4.90
N GLN A 14 13.70 -2.97 4.14
CA GLN A 14 14.68 -2.00 4.64
C GLN A 14 14.08 -1.11 5.72
N HIS A 15 12.83 -0.68 5.56
CA HIS A 15 12.15 0.20 6.52
C HIS A 15 11.54 -0.54 7.71
N PHE A 16 11.15 -1.81 7.54
CA PHE A 16 10.47 -2.62 8.54
C PHE A 16 11.11 -4.03 8.62
N PRO A 17 12.35 -4.16 9.11
CA PRO A 17 13.08 -5.43 9.10
C PRO A 17 12.42 -6.54 9.92
N ALA A 18 11.61 -6.19 10.92
CA ALA A 18 10.83 -7.12 11.74
C ALA A 18 9.35 -7.20 11.33
N GLY A 19 8.94 -6.49 10.27
CA GLY A 19 7.54 -6.44 9.84
C GLY A 19 7.07 -7.74 9.17
N ASN A 20 5.75 -7.93 9.15
CA ASN A 20 5.17 -9.13 8.57
C ASN A 20 5.33 -9.15 7.03
N THR A 21 6.16 -10.06 6.52
CA THR A 21 6.47 -10.17 5.08
C THR A 21 5.25 -10.55 4.23
N GLU A 22 4.33 -11.36 4.75
CA GLU A 22 3.09 -11.71 4.04
C GLU A 22 2.20 -10.48 3.87
N ARG A 23 2.04 -9.71 4.95
CA ARG A 23 1.31 -8.43 4.96
C ARG A 23 1.91 -7.45 3.95
N MET A 24 3.23 -7.27 3.95
CA MET A 24 3.92 -6.43 2.95
C MET A 24 3.62 -6.88 1.51
N GLY A 25 3.62 -8.20 1.27
CA GLY A 25 3.27 -8.76 -0.04
C GLY A 25 1.88 -8.35 -0.48
N LYS A 26 0.88 -8.51 0.39
CA LYS A 26 -0.51 -8.11 0.10
C LYS A 26 -0.62 -6.61 -0.21
N ILE A 27 0.05 -5.76 0.58
CA ILE A 27 0.04 -4.31 0.36
C ILE A 27 0.73 -3.96 -0.98
N ALA A 28 1.85 -4.60 -1.33
CA ALA A 28 2.53 -4.38 -2.60
C ALA A 28 1.62 -4.72 -3.79
N ASP A 29 0.90 -5.85 -3.71
CA ASP A 29 -0.03 -6.28 -4.76
C ASP A 29 -1.20 -5.28 -4.92
N ILE A 30 -1.70 -4.72 -3.82
CA ILE A 30 -2.73 -3.67 -3.82
C ILE A 30 -2.20 -2.38 -4.49
N VAL A 31 -1.01 -1.91 -4.11
CA VAL A 31 -0.40 -0.70 -4.68
C VAL A 31 -0.20 -0.84 -6.19
N LEU A 32 0.28 -1.99 -6.68
CA LEU A 32 0.46 -2.22 -8.11
C LEU A 32 -0.87 -2.26 -8.87
N ARG A 33 -1.88 -2.93 -8.31
CA ARG A 33 -3.24 -2.98 -8.88
C ARG A 33 -3.84 -1.58 -9.00
N LEU A 34 -3.79 -0.79 -7.93
CA LEU A 34 -4.28 0.58 -7.91
C LEU A 34 -3.47 1.50 -8.82
N GLY A 35 -2.15 1.30 -8.89
CA GLY A 35 -1.28 2.00 -9.83
C GLY A 35 -1.68 1.76 -11.28
N LYS A 36 -2.06 0.53 -11.66
CA LYS A 36 -2.57 0.24 -13.00
C LYS A 36 -3.86 1.02 -13.28
N THR A 37 -4.85 0.92 -12.38
CA THR A 37 -6.13 1.62 -12.51
C THR A 37 -5.98 3.15 -12.55
N ALA A 38 -5.10 3.73 -11.74
CA ALA A 38 -4.85 5.17 -11.73
C ALA A 38 -4.27 5.65 -13.06
N ARG A 39 -3.34 4.90 -13.67
CA ARG A 39 -2.79 5.21 -15.00
C ARG A 39 -3.86 5.15 -16.08
N ASP A 40 -4.71 4.12 -16.07
CA ASP A 40 -5.84 3.99 -17.00
C ASP A 40 -6.80 5.20 -16.88
N GLN A 41 -6.93 5.76 -15.68
CA GLN A 41 -7.76 6.94 -15.38
C GLN A 41 -7.02 8.28 -15.50
N ARG A 42 -5.75 8.30 -15.94
CA ARG A 42 -4.88 9.50 -15.99
C ARG A 42 -4.76 10.23 -14.64
N ARG A 43 -4.78 9.48 -13.54
CA ARG A 43 -4.54 9.97 -12.17
C ARG A 43 -3.13 9.62 -11.72
N ARG A 44 -2.65 10.30 -10.68
CA ARG A 44 -1.37 9.96 -10.03
C ARG A 44 -1.47 8.54 -9.42
N PRO A 45 -0.60 7.59 -9.81
CA PRO A 45 -0.59 6.27 -9.18
C PRO A 45 0.04 6.34 -7.78
N PRO A 46 -0.38 5.47 -6.85
CA PRO A 46 0.36 5.24 -5.61
C PRO A 46 1.76 4.69 -5.90
N GLY A 47 2.73 5.03 -5.04
CA GLY A 47 4.12 4.61 -5.14
C GLY A 47 4.67 4.08 -3.82
N ALA A 48 6.00 4.14 -3.69
CA ALA A 48 6.70 3.61 -2.51
C ALA A 48 6.31 4.31 -1.20
N SER A 49 5.99 5.61 -1.25
CA SER A 49 5.57 6.35 -0.05
C SER A 49 4.22 5.86 0.47
N GLU A 50 3.23 5.69 -0.40
CA GLU A 50 1.92 5.16 -0.04
C GLU A 50 2.01 3.71 0.46
N PHE A 51 2.90 2.90 -0.13
CA PHE A 51 3.22 1.55 0.34
C PHE A 51 3.78 1.54 1.77
N LEU A 52 4.76 2.41 2.07
CA LEU A 52 5.37 2.50 3.40
C LEU A 52 4.39 3.02 4.47
N ASP A 53 3.55 3.99 4.10
CA ASP A 53 2.50 4.51 4.99
C ASP A 53 1.47 3.42 5.33
N ALA A 54 1.10 2.58 4.36
CA ALA A 54 0.20 1.45 4.58
C ALA A 54 0.77 0.43 5.56
N ILE A 55 2.05 0.07 5.40
CA ILE A 55 2.73 -0.85 6.34
C ILE A 55 2.75 -0.23 7.74
N ARG A 56 3.18 1.04 7.86
CA ARG A 56 3.21 1.74 9.15
C ARG A 56 1.85 1.73 9.83
N ALA A 57 0.77 1.99 9.08
CA ALA A 57 -0.58 2.01 9.63
C ALA A 57 -1.01 0.62 10.12
N CYS A 58 -0.73 -0.45 9.36
CA CYS A 58 -1.03 -1.81 9.80
C CYS A 58 -0.26 -2.23 11.05
N GLU A 59 1.03 -1.91 11.14
CA GLU A 59 1.84 -2.24 12.32
C GLU A 59 1.37 -1.47 13.56
N SER A 60 1.05 -0.18 13.41
CA SER A 60 0.60 0.66 14.54
C SER A 60 -0.80 0.29 15.07
N LEU A 61 -1.66 -0.29 14.23
CA LEU A 61 -3.06 -0.58 14.56
C LEU A 61 -3.36 -2.07 14.70
N ASP A 62 -2.35 -2.94 14.54
CA ASP A 62 -2.45 -4.40 14.41
C ASP A 62 -3.57 -4.85 13.45
N VAL A 63 -3.69 -4.15 12.32
CA VAL A 63 -4.74 -4.41 11.33
C VAL A 63 -4.25 -5.46 10.33
N GLN A 64 -5.04 -6.52 10.19
CA GLN A 64 -4.84 -7.51 9.14
C GLN A 64 -5.38 -6.99 7.80
N VAL A 65 -4.62 -7.22 6.73
CA VAL A 65 -5.07 -6.93 5.36
C VAL A 65 -6.18 -7.91 5.01
N SER A 66 -7.34 -7.38 4.63
CA SER A 66 -8.56 -8.16 4.33
C SER A 66 -9.27 -7.59 3.10
N ASP A 67 -9.78 -8.46 2.25
CA ASP A 67 -10.62 -8.06 1.10
C ASP A 67 -12.09 -7.81 1.49
N GLU A 68 -12.44 -7.99 2.78
CA GLU A 68 -13.81 -7.79 3.27
C GLU A 68 -14.23 -6.30 3.20
N PRO A 69 -15.33 -5.97 2.51
CA PRO A 69 -15.86 -4.62 2.46
C PRO A 69 -16.25 -4.12 3.86
N GLY A 70 -15.84 -2.89 4.20
CA GLY A 70 -16.15 -2.29 5.51
C GLY A 70 -15.19 -2.68 6.63
N SER A 71 -14.20 -3.53 6.37
CA SER A 71 -13.12 -3.83 7.31
C SER A 71 -12.30 -2.57 7.65
N VAL A 72 -11.59 -2.60 8.78
CA VAL A 72 -10.65 -1.53 9.16
C VAL A 72 -9.60 -1.32 8.08
N TRP A 73 -9.13 -2.41 7.45
CA TRP A 73 -8.23 -2.33 6.29
C TRP A 73 -8.82 -1.53 5.13
N SER A 74 -10.09 -1.76 4.77
CA SER A 74 -10.73 -1.02 3.66
C SER A 74 -10.77 0.50 3.87
N SER A 75 -10.87 0.94 5.13
CA SER A 75 -10.78 2.36 5.51
C SER A 75 -9.34 2.87 5.44
N LEU A 76 -8.37 2.07 5.90
CA LEU A 76 -6.95 2.41 5.83
C LEU A 76 -6.46 2.50 4.38
N GLU A 77 -6.80 1.54 3.53
CA GLU A 77 -6.45 1.52 2.10
C GLU A 77 -6.88 2.81 1.40
N ARG A 78 -8.09 3.32 1.70
CA ARG A 78 -8.56 4.61 1.18
C ARG A 78 -7.73 5.78 1.71
N ALA A 79 -7.41 5.80 2.99
CA ALA A 79 -6.70 6.91 3.63
C ALA A 79 -5.21 7.00 3.23
N VAL A 80 -4.54 5.85 3.08
CA VAL A 80 -3.08 5.80 2.91
C VAL A 80 -2.64 5.54 1.47
N ILE A 81 -3.44 4.82 0.68
CA ILE A 81 -3.08 4.45 -0.70
C ILE A 81 -3.82 5.31 -1.72
N HIS A 82 -5.11 5.59 -1.51
CA HIS A 82 -5.90 6.43 -2.40
C HIS A 82 -5.81 7.92 -2.06
N LYS A 83 -4.64 8.42 -1.61
CA LYS A 83 -4.48 9.83 -1.25
C LYS A 83 -4.85 10.71 -2.46
N ASP A 84 -6.10 11.18 -2.47
CA ASP A 84 -6.57 12.19 -3.39
C ASP A 84 -5.71 13.43 -3.14
N THR A 85 -5.08 13.91 -4.20
CA THR A 85 -4.48 15.24 -4.24
C THR A 85 -5.57 16.28 -3.99
N ARG A 86 -5.85 16.57 -2.71
CA ARG A 86 -6.40 17.86 -2.29
C ARG A 86 -5.25 18.73 -1.82
N SER A 87 -4.73 19.52 -2.76
CA SER A 87 -4.45 20.95 -2.61
C SER A 87 -4.23 21.51 -4.01
#